data_AF-A0A8C0HY59-F1
#
_entry.id   AF-A0A8C0HY59-F1
#
_cell.length_a   1.000
_cell.length_b   1.000
_cell.length_c   1.000
_cell.angle_alpha   90.00
_cell.angle_beta   90.00
_cell.angle_gamma   90.00
#
_symmetry.space_group_name_H-M   'P 1'
#
loop_
_entity.id
_entity.type
_entity.pdbx_description
1 polymer ?
#
loop_
_entity_poly.entity_id
_entity_poly.type
_entity_poly.pdbx_seq_one_letter_code
_entity_poly.pdbx_strand_id
1 'polypeptide(L)'
;VSLVHVNIIIAFTISLIGLLIYQSHLISSQLCLKGIILSLFILAALSILTSHFTLASIIPIILLVFAACEAALGLALLVIVSNIYGTDYVQNLNLLQC
;
A
#
# COMPACT_ATOMS: atom_id res chain seq x y z
N VAL A 1 16.08 -19.49 -6.41
CA VAL A 1 15.21 -18.30 -6.55
C VAL A 1 14.12 -18.65 -7.54
N SER A 2 12.90 -18.90 -7.09
CA SER A 2 11.81 -19.31 -8.00
C SER A 2 11.33 -18.12 -8.83
N LEU A 3 10.90 -18.36 -10.09
CA LEU A 3 10.33 -17.36 -11.00
C LEU A 3 9.23 -16.51 -10.33
N VAL A 4 8.48 -17.13 -9.41
CA VAL A 4 7.43 -16.48 -8.62
C VAL A 4 7.96 -15.31 -7.79
N HIS A 5 9.14 -15.43 -7.17
CA HIS A 5 9.73 -14.33 -6.39
C HIS A 5 10.07 -13.12 -7.27
N VAL A 6 10.58 -13.37 -8.48
CA VAL A 6 10.90 -12.30 -9.44
C VAL A 6 9.63 -11.57 -9.87
N ASN A 7 8.55 -12.29 -10.18
CA ASN A 7 7.27 -11.67 -10.55
C ASN A 7 6.67 -10.83 -9.43
N ILE A 8 6.81 -11.28 -8.16
CA ILE A 8 6.32 -10.52 -7.01
C ILE A 8 7.13 -9.24 -6.79
N ILE A 9 8.46 -9.31 -6.96
CA ILE A 9 9.33 -8.12 -6.87
C ILE A 9 8.98 -7.12 -7.98
N ILE A 10 8.69 -7.59 -9.21
CA ILE A 10 8.24 -6.73 -10.30
C ILE A 10 6.88 -6.09 -9.97
N ALA A 11 5.94 -6.82 -9.38
CA ALA A 11 4.66 -6.25 -8.95
C ALA A 11 4.85 -5.18 -7.84
N PHE A 12 5.78 -5.41 -6.91
CA PHE A 12 6.15 -4.43 -5.89
C PHE A 12 6.75 -3.17 -6.51
N THR A 13 7.67 -3.29 -7.47
CA THR A 13 8.28 -2.11 -8.10
C THR A 13 7.30 -1.32 -8.95
N ILE A 14 6.39 -1.99 -9.68
CA ILE A 14 5.34 -1.30 -10.46
C ILE A 14 4.40 -0.53 -9.54
N SER A 15 3.98 -1.11 -8.41
CA SER A 15 3.15 -0.41 -7.43
C SER A 15 3.90 0.72 -6.72
N LEU A 16 5.20 0.57 -6.46
CA LEU A 16 6.00 1.67 -5.91
C LEU A 16 6.13 2.84 -6.90
N ILE A 17 6.36 2.56 -8.18
CA ILE A 17 6.42 3.58 -9.24
C ILE A 17 5.06 4.26 -9.40
N GLY A 18 3.96 3.49 -9.36
CA GLY A 18 2.61 4.04 -9.40
C GLY A 18 2.35 5.02 -8.26
N LEU A 19 2.73 4.67 -7.03
CA LEU A 19 2.59 5.56 -5.87
C LEU A 19 3.30 6.90 -6.05
N LEU A 20 4.51 6.89 -6.64
CA LEU A 20 5.31 8.09 -6.87
C LEU A 20 4.75 8.99 -7.98
N ILE A 21 4.13 8.40 -9.00
CA ILE A 21 3.61 9.14 -10.17
C ILE A 21 2.18 9.65 -9.94
N TYR A 22 1.31 8.86 -9.28
CA TYR A 22 -0.08 9.22 -9.02
C TYR A 22 -0.21 10.20 -7.85
N GLN A 23 0.37 11.39 -7.99
CA GLN A 23 0.26 12.47 -7.02
C GLN A 23 -1.08 13.22 -7.06
N SER A 24 -1.90 13.09 -8.10
CA SER A 24 -3.09 13.95 -8.25
C SER A 24 -4.33 13.43 -7.53
N HIS A 25 -4.54 12.11 -7.49
CA HIS A 25 -5.73 11.50 -6.88
C HIS A 25 -5.34 10.60 -5.70
N LEU A 26 -5.75 11.01 -4.50
CA LEU A 26 -5.51 10.25 -3.25
C LEU A 26 -6.06 8.82 -3.33
N ILE A 27 -7.17 8.60 -4.03
CA ILE A 27 -7.75 7.26 -4.20
C ILE A 27 -6.81 6.32 -4.96
N SER A 28 -6.13 6.83 -6.00
CA SER A 28 -5.19 6.04 -6.82
C SER A 28 -3.94 5.68 -6.01
N SER A 29 -3.39 6.64 -5.25
CA SER A 29 -2.23 6.37 -4.39
C SER A 29 -2.55 5.36 -3.30
N GLN A 30 -3.75 5.41 -2.72
CA GLN A 30 -4.19 4.45 -1.69
C GLN A 30 -4.42 3.04 -2.24
N LEU A 31 -4.88 2.92 -3.50
CA LEU A 31 -4.96 1.64 -4.20
C LEU A 31 -3.56 1.07 -4.46
N CYS A 32 -2.61 1.93 -4.82
CA CYS A 32 -1.22 1.54 -5.03
C CYS A 32 -0.56 1.04 -3.75
N LEU A 33 -0.82 1.71 -2.62
CA LEU A 33 -0.36 1.29 -1.30
C LEU A 33 -0.89 -0.10 -0.90
N LYS A 34 -2.17 -0.41 -1.23
CA LYS A 34 -2.72 -1.76 -1.07
C LYS A 34 -1.98 -2.80 -1.93
N GLY A 35 -1.56 -2.43 -3.14
CA GLY A 35 -0.75 -3.29 -4.01
C GLY A 35 0.63 -3.62 -3.42
N ILE A 36 1.30 -2.62 -2.85
CA ILE A 36 2.59 -2.77 -2.14
C ILE A 36 2.44 -3.77 -0.99
N ILE A 37 1.45 -3.56 -0.11
CA ILE A 37 1.18 -4.43 1.03
C ILE A 37 0.86 -5.87 0.59
N LEU A 38 0.04 -6.04 -0.45
CA LEU A 38 -0.34 -7.36 -0.95
C LEU A 38 0.87 -8.11 -1.51
N SER A 39 1.74 -7.45 -2.27
CA SER A 39 2.96 -8.06 -2.79
C SER A 39 3.93 -8.48 -1.67
N LEU A 40 4.06 -7.67 -0.61
CA LEU A 40 4.84 -8.01 0.59
C LEU A 40 4.24 -9.19 1.35
N PHE A 41 2.91 -9.24 1.48
CA PHE A 41 2.22 -10.37 2.11
C PHE A 41 2.50 -11.69 1.37
N ILE A 42 2.37 -11.70 0.04
CA ILE A 42 2.61 -12.90 -0.76
C ILE A 42 4.09 -13.33 -0.68
N LEU A 43 5.03 -12.37 -0.71
CA LEU A 43 6.46 -12.65 -0.58
C LEU A 43 6.80 -13.27 0.78
N ALA A 44 6.25 -12.71 1.87
CA ALA A 44 6.45 -13.23 3.22
C ALA A 44 5.81 -14.60 3.41
N ALA A 45 4.58 -14.81 2.91
CA ALA A 45 3.90 -16.09 2.99
C ALA A 45 4.66 -17.21 2.24
N LEU A 46 5.16 -16.92 1.04
CA LEU A 46 5.98 -17.85 0.26
C LEU A 46 7.31 -18.16 0.96
N SER A 47 8.01 -17.16 1.48
CA SER A 47 9.29 -17.38 2.16
C SER A 47 9.13 -18.23 3.42
N ILE A 48 8.07 -17.99 4.21
CA ILE A 48 7.70 -18.79 5.39
C ILE A 48 7.38 -20.24 4.98
N LEU A 49 6.59 -20.42 3.93
CA LEU A 49 6.22 -21.76 3.45
C LEU A 49 7.45 -22.54 2.95
N THR A 50 8.36 -21.89 2.21
CA THR A 50 9.58 -22.54 1.69
C THR A 50 10.58 -22.90 2.78
N SER A 51 10.64 -22.12 3.87
CA SER A 51 11.56 -22.35 4.99
C SER A 51 10.97 -23.24 6.08
N HIS A 52 9.72 -23.70 5.92
CA HIS A 52 8.96 -24.47 6.93
C HIS A 52 8.95 -23.83 8.33
N PHE A 53 9.08 -22.50 8.42
CA PHE A 53 9.20 -21.79 9.68
C PHE A 53 7.81 -21.36 10.19
N THR A 54 7.07 -22.31 10.77
CA THR A 54 5.67 -22.13 11.18
C THR A 54 5.46 -21.01 12.22
N LEU A 55 6.45 -20.71 13.07
CA LEU A 55 6.36 -19.63 14.06
C LEU A 55 6.26 -18.23 13.40
N ALA A 56 6.85 -18.02 12.22
CA ALA A 56 6.75 -16.75 11.51
C ALA A 56 5.42 -16.55 10.78
N SER A 57 4.53 -17.54 10.74
CA SER A 57 3.21 -17.43 10.08
C SER A 57 2.33 -16.32 10.65
N ILE A 58 2.62 -15.82 11.86
CA ILE A 58 1.93 -14.67 12.45
C ILE A 58 2.34 -13.33 11.81
N ILE A 59 3.55 -13.25 11.23
CA ILE A 59 4.11 -12.00 10.68
C ILE A 59 3.28 -11.45 9.51
N PRO A 60 2.90 -12.24 8.50
CA PRO A 60 2.04 -11.76 7.41
C PRO A 60 0.65 -11.29 7.90
N ILE A 61 0.12 -11.92 8.95
CA ILE A 61 -1.18 -11.55 9.53
C ILE A 61 -1.08 -10.18 10.20
N ILE A 62 -0.04 -9.97 11.02
CA ILE A 62 0.21 -8.67 11.66
C ILE A 62 0.38 -7.58 10.60
N LEU A 63 1.13 -7.85 9.53
CA LEU A 63 1.30 -6.93 8.40
C LEU A 63 -0.04 -6.53 7.77
N LEU A 64 -0.94 -7.48 7.58
CA LEU A 64 -2.27 -7.23 7.00
C LEU A 64 -3.15 -6.38 7.91
N VAL A 65 -3.06 -6.55 9.23
CA VAL A 65 -3.81 -5.75 10.21
C VAL A 65 -3.36 -4.29 10.17
N PHE A 66 -2.05 -4.03 10.23
CA PHE A 66 -1.53 -2.67 10.13
C PHE A 66 -1.91 -2.01 8.79
N ALA A 67 -1.87 -2.77 7.70
CA ALA A 67 -2.30 -2.29 6.40
C ALA A 67 -3.77 -1.86 6.34
N ALA A 68 -4.65 -2.63 7.00
CA ALA A 68 -6.07 -2.28 7.09
C ALA A 68 -6.28 -0.99 7.92
N CYS A 69 -5.50 -0.81 8.99
CA CYS A 69 -5.52 0.41 9.80
C CYS A 69 -5.09 1.65 8.98
N GLU A 70 -3.97 1.56 8.26
CA GLU A 70 -3.50 2.64 7.38
C GLU A 70 -4.51 2.96 6.27
N ALA A 71 -5.15 1.94 5.69
CA ALA A 71 -6.19 2.14 4.69
C ALA A 71 -7.44 2.85 5.26
N ALA A 72 -7.84 2.52 6.49
CA ALA A 72 -8.96 3.19 7.16
C ALA A 72 -8.62 4.65 7.49
N LEU A 73 -7.42 4.92 7.98
CA LEU A 73 -6.90 6.27 8.24
C LEU A 73 -6.84 7.10 6.95
N GLY A 74 -6.33 6.53 5.86
CA GLY A 74 -6.27 7.20 4.57
C GLY A 74 -7.65 7.56 4.02
N LEU A 75 -8.65 6.68 4.18
CA LEU A 75 -10.03 6.95 3.76
C LEU A 75 -10.67 8.05 4.62
N ALA A 76 -10.42 8.06 5.93
CA ALA A 76 -10.90 9.13 6.81
C ALA A 76 -10.32 10.50 6.41
N LEU A 77 -9.03 10.55 6.08
CA LEU A 77 -8.39 11.76 5.55
C LEU A 77 -8.99 12.19 4.21
N LEU A 78 -9.23 11.24 3.30
CA LEU A 78 -9.86 11.53 2.01
C LEU A 78 -11.23 12.20 2.19
N VAL A 79 -12.07 11.68 3.10
CA VAL A 79 -13.39 12.27 3.41
C VAL A 79 -13.26 13.70 3.94
N ILE A 80 -12.28 13.98 4.80
CA ILE A 80 -12.03 15.32 5.32
C ILE A 80 -11.60 16.28 4.19
N VAL A 81 -10.67 15.86 3.33
CA VAL A 81 -10.21 16.67 2.18
C VAL A 81 -11.36 16.94 1.21
N SER A 82 -12.16 15.93 0.91
CA SER A 82 -13.35 16.06 0.06
C SER A 82 -14.38 17.03 0.64
N ASN A 83 -14.59 17.01 1.97
CA ASN A 83 -15.50 17.95 2.64
C ASN A 83 -14.97 19.40 2.67
N ILE A 84 -13.65 19.63 2.73
CA ILE A 84 -13.06 20.97 2.79
C ILE A 84 -12.94 21.61 1.41
N TYR A 85 -12.52 20.84 0.40
CA TYR A 85 -12.20 21.37 -0.94
C TYR A 85 -13.20 20.96 -2.03
N GLY A 86 -14.22 20.17 -1.69
CA GLY A 86 -15.24 19.68 -2.63
C GLY A 86 -14.71 18.73 -3.72
N THR A 87 -13.41 18.44 -3.73
CA THR A 87 -12.73 17.65 -4.78
C THR A 87 -11.54 16.87 -4.20
N ASP A 88 -11.27 15.68 -4.74
CA ASP A 88 -10.26 14.73 -4.24
C ASP A 88 -8.82 15.02 -4.72
N TYR A 89 -8.55 16.26 -5.16
CA TYR A 89 -7.26 16.65 -5.74
C TYR A 89 -6.24 17.05 -4.66
N VAL A 90 -5.07 16.41 -4.70
CA VAL A 90 -3.94 16.71 -3.79
C VAL A 90 -3.41 18.14 -4.00
N GLN A 91 -3.56 18.70 -5.20
CA GLN A 91 -3.10 20.07 -5.52
C GLN A 91 -3.78 21.17 -4.69
N ASN A 92 -4.94 20.90 -4.09
CA ASN A 92 -5.63 21.87 -3.23
C ASN A 92 -4.99 22.02 -1.84
N LEU A 93 -4.09 21.12 -1.44
CA LEU A 93 -3.39 21.16 -0.15
C LEU A 93 -2.19 22.14 -0.13
N ASN A 94 -2.17 23.16 -1.00
CA ASN A 94 -1.03 24.07 -1.11
C ASN A 94 -1.00 25.20 -0.05
N LEU A 95 -1.91 25.18 0.91
CA LEU A 95 -1.96 26.15 2.02
C LEU A 95 -0.79 26.03 3.01
N LEU A 96 -0.09 24.89 3.03
CA LEU A 96 1.08 24.63 3.88
C LEU A 96 2.40 25.13 3.28
N GLN A 97 2.38 25.72 2.07
CA GLN A 97 3.55 26.34 1.43
C GLN A 97 3.84 27.77 1.94
N CYS A 98 3.03 28.29 2.87
CA CYS A 98 3.22 29.60 3.50
C CYS A 98 4.28 29.60 4.61
#